data_AF-A0AAX3BEG0-F1
#
_entry.id   AF-A0AAX3BEG0-F1
#
_cell.length_a   1.000
_cell.length_b   1.000
_cell.length_c   1.000
_cell.angle_alpha   90.00
_cell.angle_beta   90.00
_cell.angle_gamma   90.00
#
_symmetry.space_group_name_H-M   'P 1'
#
loop_
_entity.id
_entity.type
_entity.pdbx_description
1 polymer ?
#
loop_
_entity_poly.entity_id
_entity_poly.type
_entity_poly.pdbx_seq_one_letter_code
_entity_poly.pdbx_strand_id
1 'polypeptide(L)'
;MEEQERVELIRQGNAFMQEKKYKEALACFVKAQYQDGLVRVGDVLYEQKNYVGALKVYFKAGHPVRISATAEKVAAILHNWLEEDKQQKPLEKEPQPWKPTVLSIQDLMNLGSQSTSEEKPKKGDSNDS
;
A
#
# COMPACT_ATOMS: atom_id res chain seq x y z
N MET A 1 -26.22 -21.92 -16.77
CA MET A 1 -24.91 -22.28 -17.35
C MET A 1 -25.01 -23.73 -17.74
N GLU A 2 -24.69 -24.05 -18.98
CA GLU A 2 -24.66 -25.45 -19.44
C GLU A 2 -23.47 -26.18 -18.80
N GLU A 3 -23.60 -27.48 -18.52
CA GLU A 3 -22.54 -28.23 -17.84
C GLU A 3 -21.23 -28.24 -18.64
N GLN A 4 -21.32 -28.26 -19.98
CA GLN A 4 -20.15 -28.18 -20.85
C GLN A 4 -19.40 -26.85 -20.71
N GLU A 5 -20.12 -25.73 -20.63
CA GLU A 5 -19.54 -24.41 -20.40
C GLU A 5 -18.86 -24.33 -19.03
N ARG A 6 -19.50 -24.90 -18.01
CA ARG A 6 -18.94 -25.00 -16.67
C ARG A 6 -17.63 -25.78 -16.65
N VAL A 7 -17.58 -26.94 -17.30
CA VAL A 7 -16.37 -27.78 -17.40
C VAL A 7 -15.25 -27.04 -18.13
N GLU A 8 -15.56 -26.34 -19.22
CA GLU A 8 -14.56 -25.57 -19.96
C GLU A 8 -13.96 -24.43 -19.12
N LEU A 9 -14.79 -23.70 -18.38
CA LEU A 9 -14.33 -22.68 -17.43
C LEU A 9 -13.41 -23.27 -16.36
N ILE A 10 -13.73 -24.45 -15.83
CA ILE A 10 -12.87 -25.14 -14.85
C ILE A 10 -11.52 -25.49 -15.48
N ARG A 11 -11.52 -26.03 -16.70
CA ARG A 11 -10.29 -26.38 -17.43
C ARG A 11 -9.41 -25.15 -17.67
N GLN A 12 -10.00 -24.05 -18.14
CA GLN A 12 -9.30 -22.78 -18.34
C GLN A 12 -8.75 -22.22 -17.02
N GLY A 13 -9.55 -22.24 -15.94
CA GLY A 13 -9.09 -21.82 -14.62
C GLY A 13 -7.91 -22.64 -14.13
N ASN A 14 -7.91 -23.96 -14.38
CA ASN A 14 -6.78 -24.82 -14.05
C ASN A 14 -5.53 -24.51 -14.88
N ALA A 15 -5.67 -24.19 -16.17
CA ALA A 15 -4.55 -23.74 -17.00
C ALA A 15 -3.95 -22.43 -16.47
N PHE A 16 -4.79 -21.44 -16.13
CA PHE A 16 -4.34 -20.19 -15.53
C PHE A 16 -3.61 -20.39 -14.19
N MET A 17 -4.04 -21.37 -13.37
CA MET A 17 -3.33 -21.72 -12.14
C MET A 17 -1.90 -22.24 -12.40
N GLN A 18 -1.72 -23.06 -13.44
CA GLN A 18 -0.39 -23.54 -13.84
C GLN A 18 0.50 -22.40 -14.34
N GLU A 19 -0.08 -21.43 -15.04
CA GLU A 19 0.58 -20.22 -15.51
C GLU A 19 0.78 -19.15 -14.41
N LYS A 20 0.37 -19.42 -13.17
CA LYS A 20 0.37 -18.46 -12.04
C LYS A 20 -0.45 -17.19 -12.28
N LYS A 21 -1.41 -17.24 -13.22
CA LYS A 21 -2.37 -16.19 -13.54
C LYS A 21 -3.60 -16.28 -12.62
N TYR A 22 -3.38 -16.00 -11.34
CA TYR A 22 -4.37 -16.30 -10.29
C TYR A 22 -5.65 -15.45 -10.38
N LYS A 23 -5.59 -14.23 -10.95
CA LYS A 23 -6.77 -13.37 -11.11
C LYS A 23 -7.69 -13.91 -12.18
N GLU A 24 -7.13 -14.36 -13.29
CA GLU A 24 -7.82 -14.98 -14.41
C GLU A 24 -8.41 -16.33 -13.98
N ALA A 25 -7.64 -17.14 -13.24
CA ALA A 25 -8.13 -18.37 -12.63
C ALA A 25 -9.33 -18.13 -11.70
N LEU A 26 -9.24 -17.11 -10.83
CA LEU A 26 -10.32 -16.72 -9.93
C LEU A 26 -11.59 -16.36 -10.70
N ALA A 27 -11.48 -15.59 -11.78
CA ALA A 27 -12.62 -15.21 -12.60
C ALA A 27 -13.32 -16.45 -13.21
N CYS A 28 -12.54 -17.41 -13.71
CA CYS A 28 -13.07 -18.68 -14.22
C CYS A 28 -13.80 -19.48 -13.13
N PHE A 29 -13.16 -19.65 -11.96
CA PHE A 29 -13.74 -20.44 -10.87
C PHE A 29 -14.97 -19.79 -10.23
N VAL A 30 -15.01 -18.45 -10.14
CA VAL A 30 -16.20 -17.72 -9.68
C VAL A 30 -17.36 -17.94 -10.65
N LYS A 31 -17.13 -17.82 -11.96
CA LYS A 31 -18.17 -18.05 -12.98
C LYS A 31 -18.68 -19.49 -12.95
N ALA A 32 -17.78 -20.47 -12.83
CA ALA A 32 -18.10 -21.89 -12.77
C ALA A 32 -18.66 -22.36 -11.41
N GLN A 33 -18.69 -21.48 -10.40
CA GLN A 33 -19.00 -21.81 -9.00
C GLN A 33 -18.18 -23.01 -8.49
N TYR A 34 -16.92 -23.10 -8.89
CA TYR A 34 -16.05 -24.24 -8.59
C TYR A 34 -15.29 -24.01 -7.28
N GLN A 35 -15.86 -24.52 -6.17
CA GLN A 35 -15.38 -24.27 -4.80
C GLN A 35 -13.92 -24.68 -4.59
N ASP A 36 -13.51 -25.86 -5.05
CA ASP A 36 -12.14 -26.35 -4.91
C ASP A 36 -11.11 -25.42 -5.59
N GLY A 37 -11.43 -24.91 -6.78
CA GLY A 37 -10.60 -23.91 -7.46
C GLY A 37 -10.49 -22.59 -6.69
N LEU A 38 -11.59 -22.15 -6.06
CA LEU A 38 -11.57 -20.97 -5.19
C LEU A 38 -10.69 -21.21 -3.97
N VAL A 39 -10.79 -22.36 -3.31
CA VAL A 39 -9.93 -22.70 -2.15
C VAL A 39 -8.46 -22.65 -2.55
N ARG A 40 -8.09 -23.24 -3.69
CA ARG A 40 -6.71 -23.21 -4.20
C ARG A 40 -6.19 -21.80 -4.49
N VAL A 41 -7.02 -20.91 -5.05
CA VAL A 41 -6.64 -19.49 -5.20
C VAL A 41 -6.47 -18.82 -3.84
N GLY A 42 -7.34 -19.13 -2.88
CA GLY A 42 -7.23 -18.67 -1.50
C GLY A 42 -5.93 -19.10 -0.84
N ASP A 43 -5.51 -20.36 -1.04
CA ASP A 43 -4.25 -20.90 -0.53
C ASP A 43 -3.04 -20.13 -1.07
N VAL A 44 -3.01 -19.88 -2.38
CA VAL A 44 -1.94 -19.08 -3.00
C VAL A 44 -1.89 -17.66 -2.42
N LEU A 45 -3.03 -17.00 -2.25
CA LEU A 45 -3.08 -15.66 -1.65
C LEU A 45 -2.60 -15.67 -0.19
N TYR A 46 -2.93 -16.74 0.55
CA TYR A 46 -2.49 -16.93 1.91
C TYR A 46 -0.96 -17.09 1.99
N GLU A 47 -0.37 -17.91 1.12
CA GLU A 47 1.09 -18.06 1.00
C GLU A 47 1.80 -16.75 0.65
N GLN A 48 1.16 -15.90 -0.16
CA GLN A 48 1.63 -14.56 -0.50
C GLN A 48 1.43 -13.53 0.64
N LYS A 49 0.98 -13.96 1.82
CA LYS A 49 0.63 -13.12 2.98
C LYS A 49 -0.49 -12.11 2.70
N ASN A 50 -1.23 -12.27 1.60
CA ASN A 50 -2.42 -11.48 1.31
C ASN A 50 -3.64 -12.10 2.00
N TYR A 51 -3.63 -12.04 3.34
CA TYR A 51 -4.64 -12.71 4.17
C TYR A 51 -6.05 -12.16 3.95
N VAL A 52 -6.19 -10.85 3.69
CA VAL A 52 -7.49 -10.23 3.41
C VAL A 52 -8.04 -10.72 2.06
N GLY A 53 -7.18 -10.84 1.05
CA GLY A 53 -7.54 -11.43 -0.23
C GLY A 53 -7.96 -12.90 -0.08
N ALA A 54 -7.15 -13.69 0.62
CA ALA A 54 -7.43 -15.10 0.90
C ALA A 54 -8.78 -15.26 1.62
N LEU A 55 -9.03 -14.47 2.67
CA LEU A 55 -10.28 -14.49 3.44
C LEU A 55 -11.50 -14.24 2.54
N LYS A 56 -11.45 -13.22 1.68
CA LYS A 56 -12.53 -12.93 0.71
C LYS A 56 -12.81 -14.10 -0.21
N VAL A 57 -11.77 -14.77 -0.70
CA VAL A 57 -11.91 -15.93 -1.58
C VAL A 57 -12.48 -17.14 -0.81
N TYR A 58 -12.03 -17.41 0.42
CA TYR A 58 -12.58 -18.49 1.24
C TYR A 58 -14.06 -18.28 1.61
N PHE A 59 -14.47 -17.03 1.86
CA PHE A 59 -15.89 -16.69 2.01
C PHE A 59 -16.68 -17.05 0.76
N LYS A 60 -16.17 -16.70 -0.42
CA LYS A 60 -16.82 -17.05 -1.70
C LYS A 60 -16.86 -18.55 -1.94
N ALA A 61 -15.85 -19.28 -1.50
CA ALA A 61 -15.77 -20.74 -1.60
C ALA A 61 -16.70 -21.47 -0.60
N GLY A 62 -17.15 -20.81 0.46
CA GLY A 62 -17.96 -21.43 1.51
C GLY A 62 -17.17 -22.40 2.40
N HIS A 63 -15.90 -22.11 2.69
CA HIS A 63 -15.01 -23.01 3.44
C HIS A 63 -14.78 -22.54 4.90
N PRO A 64 -15.66 -22.87 5.86
CA PRO A 64 -15.68 -22.26 7.20
C PRO A 64 -14.37 -22.42 7.98
N VAL A 65 -13.73 -23.58 7.90
CA VAL A 65 -12.45 -23.86 8.59
C VAL A 65 -11.32 -22.92 8.13
N ARG A 66 -11.30 -22.58 6.84
CA ARG A 66 -10.27 -21.67 6.28
C ARG A 66 -10.61 -20.22 6.58
N ILE A 67 -11.90 -19.89 6.61
CA ILE A 67 -12.40 -18.57 7.02
C ILE A 67 -11.98 -18.28 8.46
N SER A 68 -12.29 -19.16 9.41
CA SER A 68 -11.96 -18.95 10.82
C SER A 68 -10.46 -18.86 11.04
N ALA A 69 -9.67 -19.80 10.51
CA ALA A 69 -8.21 -19.79 10.63
C ALA A 69 -7.57 -18.52 10.06
N THR A 70 -8.05 -18.06 8.89
CA THR A 70 -7.52 -16.83 8.27
C THR A 70 -7.96 -15.58 9.04
N ALA A 71 -9.20 -15.55 9.54
CA ALA A 71 -9.70 -14.44 10.35
C ALA A 71 -8.93 -14.31 11.68
N GLU A 72 -8.66 -15.42 12.36
CA GLU A 72 -7.82 -15.47 13.56
C GLU A 72 -6.41 -14.93 13.27
N LYS A 73 -5.82 -15.32 12.13
CA LYS A 73 -4.50 -14.82 11.72
C LYS A 73 -4.49 -13.31 11.50
N VAL A 74 -5.51 -12.79 10.82
CA VAL A 74 -5.67 -11.33 10.61
C VAL A 74 -5.86 -10.61 11.94
N ALA A 75 -6.70 -11.13 12.83
CA ALA A 75 -6.92 -10.56 14.15
C ALA A 75 -5.63 -10.53 14.99
N ALA A 76 -4.82 -11.58 14.95
CA ALA A 76 -3.53 -11.63 15.64
C ALA A 76 -2.54 -10.59 15.10
N ILE A 77 -2.50 -10.38 13.77
CA ILE A 77 -1.65 -9.34 13.16
C ILE A 77 -2.08 -7.94 13.63
N LEU A 78 -3.39 -7.67 13.60
CA LEU A 78 -3.94 -6.38 14.06
C LEU A 78 -3.67 -6.15 15.55
N HIS A 79 -3.84 -7.19 16.37
CA HIS A 79 -3.53 -7.13 17.79
C HIS A 79 -2.06 -6.75 18.02
N ASN A 80 -1.14 -7.39 17.30
CA ASN A 80 0.29 -7.09 17.44
C ASN A 80 0.62 -5.64 17.05
N TRP A 81 0.05 -5.12 15.95
CA TRP A 81 0.25 -3.73 15.55
C TRP A 81 -0.28 -2.74 16.61
N LEU A 82 -1.45 -3.03 17.20
CA LEU A 82 -2.01 -2.18 18.25
C LEU A 82 -1.15 -2.18 19.52
N GLU A 83 -0.50 -3.29 19.85
CA GLU A 83 0.44 -3.35 20.99
C GLU A 83 1.75 -2.63 20.69
N GLU A 84 2.27 -2.72 19.47
CA GLU A 84 3.45 -1.95 19.03
C GLU A 84 3.19 -0.43 19.13
N ASP A 85 2.01 0.03 18.73
CA ASP A 85 1.62 1.45 18.82
C ASP A 85 1.53 1.95 20.27
N LYS A 86 1.11 1.10 21.22
CA LYS A 86 1.10 1.46 22.66
C LYS A 86 2.50 1.61 23.24
N GLN A 87 3.46 0.85 22.71
CA GLN A 87 4.85 0.86 23.18
C GLN A 87 5.67 2.01 22.57
N GLN A 88 5.20 2.60 21.47
CA GLN A 88 5.70 3.88 21.00
C GLN A 88 5.35 4.94 22.05
N LYS A 89 6.32 5.28 22.91
CA LYS A 89 6.22 6.49 23.73
C LYS A 89 5.84 7.64 22.80
N PRO A 90 4.86 8.49 23.16
CA PRO A 90 4.66 9.75 22.47
C PRO A 90 6.03 10.40 22.32
N LEU A 91 6.32 10.92 21.12
CA LEU A 91 7.49 11.78 20.91
C LEU A 91 7.27 13.05 21.72
N GLU A 92 7.44 12.93 23.04
CA GLU A 92 7.44 14.01 24.00
C GLU A 92 8.80 14.67 23.84
N LYS A 93 8.97 15.38 22.72
CA LYS A 93 9.88 16.52 22.72
C LYS A 93 9.27 17.44 23.75
N GLU A 94 9.84 17.49 24.95
CA GLU A 94 9.49 18.53 25.90
C GLU A 94 9.45 19.86 25.15
N PRO A 95 8.41 20.70 25.34
CA PRO A 95 8.35 21.99 24.69
C PRO A 95 9.65 22.70 25.04
N GLN A 96 10.54 22.82 24.06
CA GLN A 96 11.83 23.46 24.26
C GLN A 96 11.51 24.87 24.76
N PRO A 97 12.02 25.28 25.93
CA PRO A 97 11.73 26.60 26.45
C PRO A 97 12.09 27.61 25.37
N TRP A 98 11.14 28.50 25.06
CA TRP A 98 11.33 29.49 24.02
C TRP A 98 12.64 30.22 24.26
N LYS A 99 13.57 30.09 23.31
CA LYS A 99 14.83 30.84 23.31
C LYS A 99 14.59 32.07 22.45
N PRO A 100 14.44 33.28 23.04
CA PRO A 100 14.44 34.48 22.24
C PRO A 100 15.72 34.53 21.43
N THR A 101 15.61 34.61 20.11
CA THR A 101 16.72 35.06 19.29
C THR A 101 16.86 36.56 19.54
N VAL A 102 17.71 36.94 20.49
CA VAL A 102 18.11 38.33 20.66
C VAL A 102 19.06 38.64 19.51
N LEU A 103 18.56 39.29 18.48
CA LEU A 103 19.42 39.86 17.43
C LEU A 103 20.29 40.94 18.06
N SER A 104 21.59 40.91 17.80
CA SER A 104 22.45 42.02 18.21
C SER A 104 22.10 43.27 17.41
N ILE A 105 22.43 44.44 17.94
CA ILE A 105 22.26 45.71 17.21
C ILE A 105 23.03 45.65 15.88
N GLN A 106 24.16 44.95 15.82
CA GLN A 106 24.92 44.73 14.59
C GLN A 106 24.15 43.90 13.56
N ASP A 107 23.46 42.84 14.00
CA ASP A 107 22.65 41.98 13.12
C ASP A 107 21.47 42.76 12.52
N LEU A 108 20.86 43.65 13.31
CA LEU A 108 19.80 44.55 12.85
C LEU A 108 20.31 45.59 11.83
N MET A 109 21.51 46.13 12.04
CA MET A 109 22.10 47.10 11.10
C MET A 109 22.49 46.43 9.76
N ASN A 110 22.90 45.16 9.79
CA ASN A 110 23.25 44.41 8.59
C ASN A 110 22.03 44.05 7.72
N LEU A 111 20.84 43.90 8.31
CA LEU A 111 19.59 43.66 7.58
C LEU A 111 19.14 44.86 6.73
N GLY A 112 19.45 46.09 7.16
CA GLY A 112 19.10 47.32 6.43
C GLY A 112 20.07 47.70 5.30
N SER A 113 21.20 47.00 5.18
CA SER A 113 22.28 47.39 4.25
C SER A 113 22.16 46.76 2.85
N GLN A 114 21.17 45.88 2.62
CA GLN A 114 20.91 45.23 1.32
C GLN A 114 19.74 45.87 0.57
N SER A 115 19.66 47.20 0.56
CA SER A 115 18.89 47.90 -0.47
C SER A 115 19.54 49.24 -0.79
N THR A 116 20.46 49.24 -1.75
CA THR A 116 20.48 50.17 -2.89
C THR A 116 21.73 49.99 -3.72
N SER A 117 21.56 50.17 -5.04
CA SER A 117 22.53 50.23 -6.13
C SER A 117 22.91 48.89 -6.76
N GLU A 118 22.80 48.66 -8.07
CA GLU A 118 22.30 49.45 -9.19
C GLU A 118 22.17 48.45 -10.37
N GLU A 119 20.98 48.31 -10.97
CA GLU A 119 20.84 47.66 -12.27
C GLU A 119 21.55 48.50 -13.34
N LYS A 120 22.53 47.92 -14.04
CA LYS A 120 22.94 48.42 -15.37
C LYS A 120 22.39 47.50 -16.47
N PRO A 121 21.72 48.06 -17.49
CA PRO A 121 21.05 47.28 -18.53
C PRO A 121 22.05 46.61 -19.47
N LYS A 122 21.77 45.34 -19.81
CA LYS A 122 22.50 44.55 -20.82
C LYS A 122 22.34 45.22 -22.19
N LYS A 123 23.46 45.75 -22.72
CA LYS A 123 23.62 46.08 -24.14
C LYS A 123 23.69 44.77 -24.93
N GLY A 124 22.98 44.75 -26.04
CA GLY A 124 22.72 43.56 -26.83
C GLY A 124 23.86 43.10 -27.74
N ASP A 125 23.41 42.18 -28.59
CA ASP A 125 23.93 41.78 -29.88
C ASP A 125 24.90 40.60 -29.98
N SER A 126 24.37 39.63 -30.73
CA SER A 126 24.99 38.98 -31.89
C SER A 126 25.86 37.74 -31.67
N ASN A 127 25.26 36.62 -32.12
CA ASN A 127 25.71 35.74 -33.21
C ASN A 127 26.98 34.89 -33.10
N ASP A 128 26.89 33.80 -33.87
CA ASP A 128 27.92 32.86 -34.32
C ASP A 128 28.34 31.80 -33.29
N SER A 129 28.29 30.49 -33.54
CA SER A 129 28.00 29.66 -34.74
C SER A 129 27.49 28.29 -34.27
#